data_AF-A0A9W7A3L1-F1
#
_entry.id   AF-A0A9W7A3L1-F1
#
_cell.length_a   1.000
_cell.length_b   1.000
_cell.length_c   1.000
_cell.angle_alpha   90.00
_cell.angle_beta   90.00
_cell.angle_gamma   90.00
#
_symmetry.space_group_name_H-M   'P 1'
#
loop_
_entity.id
_entity.type
_entity.pdbx_description
1 polymer ?
#
loop_
_entity_poly.entity_id
_entity_poly.type
_entity_poly.pdbx_seq_one_letter_code
_entity_poly.pdbx_strand_id
1 'polypeptide(L)'
;LTKLIISGSFSSGSESESSNDEDHEYLSRMFSSDFQAKFKSAFGSDGVAYVGGPDMQHLPAILLHGQPGLPGSVELSPGANIYTGGIEAAVDSVLAGNSDPKDYKFFVGRKVFAPGFLEAYCRTGTYAPIHAPRAVVLRQCLSLPKPLFHEVLSLCGGEMEEISKIEILKRTDLREDS
;
A
#
# COMPACT_ATOMS: atom_id res chain seq x y z
N LEU A 1 -6.93 14.55 12.53
CA LEU A 1 -7.81 13.41 12.17
C LEU A 1 -7.48 12.97 10.76
N THR A 2 -6.56 12.03 10.61
CA THR A 2 -6.08 11.56 9.31
C THR A 2 -7.04 10.49 8.79
N LYS A 3 -7.73 10.77 7.69
CA LYS A 3 -8.53 9.79 6.94
C LYS A 3 -7.58 9.09 5.98
N LEU A 4 -7.20 7.85 6.28
CA LEU A 4 -6.45 7.03 5.33
C LEU A 4 -7.45 6.39 4.36
N ILE A 5 -7.88 7.18 3.37
CA ILE A 5 -8.28 6.59 2.09
C ILE A 5 -6.96 6.09 1.49
N ILE A 6 -6.87 4.83 1.08
CA ILE A 6 -5.74 4.36 0.26
C ILE A 6 -5.71 5.32 -0.92
N SER A 7 -4.81 6.28 -0.83
CA SER A 7 -4.76 7.41 -1.71
C SER A 7 -4.39 6.83 -3.07
N GLY A 8 -5.41 6.75 -3.95
CA GLY A 8 -5.20 7.24 -5.29
C GLY A 8 -4.47 8.56 -5.11
N SER A 9 -3.19 8.55 -5.46
CA SER A 9 -2.23 9.63 -5.27
C SER A 9 -2.91 10.97 -5.56
N PHE A 10 -3.26 11.71 -4.52
CA PHE A 10 -3.59 13.11 -4.63
C PHE A 10 -2.26 13.85 -4.69
N SER A 11 -1.70 13.93 -5.89
CA SER A 11 -0.73 14.97 -6.22
C SER A 11 -1.55 16.19 -6.67
N SER A 12 -1.82 17.13 -5.77
CA SER A 12 -2.02 18.52 -6.19
C SER A 12 -0.65 19.08 -6.55
N GLY A 13 -0.11 18.61 -7.67
CA GLY A 13 0.99 19.23 -8.36
C GLY A 13 0.45 19.51 -9.75
N SER A 14 0.42 20.77 -10.14
CA SER A 14 0.42 21.13 -11.55
C SER A 14 1.39 20.21 -12.28
N GLU A 15 0.94 19.51 -13.32
CA GLU A 15 1.83 18.85 -14.27
C GLU A 15 2.69 19.94 -14.93
N SER A 16 3.76 20.32 -14.26
CA SER A 16 4.92 20.87 -14.93
C SER A 16 5.67 19.66 -15.47
N GLU A 17 5.57 19.44 -16.78
CA GLU A 17 6.51 18.61 -17.54
C GLU A 17 7.92 19.22 -17.38
N SER A 18 8.60 18.93 -16.27
CA SER A 18 10.05 19.06 -16.19
C SER A 18 10.62 17.68 -16.48
N SER A 19 10.91 17.41 -17.75
CA SER A 19 11.76 16.29 -18.15
C SER A 19 13.16 16.55 -17.62
N ASN A 20 13.44 16.06 -16.40
CA ASN A 20 14.75 16.24 -15.75
C ASN A 20 15.60 14.99 -16.00
N ASP A 21 16.86 15.19 -16.42
CA ASP A 21 17.86 14.14 -16.64
C ASP A 21 18.03 13.21 -15.42
N GLU A 22 17.70 13.69 -14.22
CA GLU A 22 17.71 12.93 -12.96
C GLU A 22 16.72 11.74 -12.95
N ASP A 23 15.55 11.87 -13.58
CA ASP A 23 14.57 10.77 -13.67
C ASP A 23 15.10 9.64 -14.55
N HIS A 24 15.86 9.99 -15.60
CA HIS A 24 16.42 9.02 -16.54
C HIS A 24 17.59 8.24 -15.90
N GLU A 25 18.42 8.90 -15.09
CA GLU A 25 19.49 8.24 -14.35
C GLU A 25 18.95 7.32 -13.25
N TYR A 26 17.93 7.77 -12.50
CA TYR A 26 17.27 6.97 -11.47
C TYR A 26 16.62 5.71 -12.05
N LEU A 27 15.87 5.83 -13.15
CA LEU A 27 15.28 4.68 -13.82
C LEU A 27 16.35 3.74 -14.35
N SER A 28 17.42 4.25 -14.96
CA SER A 28 18.55 3.43 -15.43
C SER A 28 19.17 2.61 -14.29
N ARG A 29 19.36 3.21 -13.11
CA ARG A 29 19.85 2.51 -11.91
C ARG A 29 18.88 1.44 -11.43
N MET A 30 17.59 1.74 -11.34
CA MET A 30 16.56 0.75 -10.97
C MET A 30 16.51 -0.45 -11.92
N PHE A 31 16.72 -0.21 -13.21
CA PHE A 31 16.74 -1.27 -14.21
C PHE A 31 18.12 -1.89 -14.42
N SER A 32 19.14 -1.46 -13.68
CA SER A 32 20.44 -2.12 -13.72
C SER A 32 20.35 -3.57 -13.24
N SER A 33 21.13 -4.46 -13.85
CA SER A 33 21.22 -5.86 -13.44
C SER A 33 21.65 -6.00 -11.98
N ASP A 34 22.52 -5.10 -11.51
CA ASP A 34 23.06 -5.12 -10.16
C ASP A 34 21.98 -4.81 -9.12
N PHE A 35 21.17 -3.77 -9.37
CA PHE A 35 20.06 -3.45 -8.49
C PHE A 35 19.01 -4.57 -8.47
N GLN A 36 18.67 -5.13 -9.64
CA GLN A 36 17.73 -6.26 -9.72
C GLN A 36 18.23 -7.48 -8.92
N ALA A 37 19.54 -7.79 -8.99
CA ALA A 37 20.14 -8.86 -8.22
C ALA A 37 20.05 -8.60 -6.71
N LYS A 38 20.38 -7.38 -6.27
CA LYS A 38 20.25 -6.97 -4.85
C LYS A 38 18.80 -7.02 -4.37
N PHE A 39 17.87 -6.46 -5.14
CA PHE A 39 16.45 -6.49 -4.83
C PHE A 39 15.95 -7.93 -4.70
N LYS A 40 16.32 -8.82 -5.62
CA LYS A 40 15.97 -10.23 -5.56
C LYS A 40 16.58 -10.92 -4.34
N SER A 41 17.82 -10.58 -3.96
CA SER A 41 18.44 -11.12 -2.75
C SER A 41 17.76 -10.62 -1.47
N ALA A 42 17.24 -9.39 -1.47
CA ALA A 42 16.55 -8.80 -0.32
C ALA A 42 15.11 -9.33 -0.18
N PHE A 43 14.34 -9.28 -1.27
CA PHE A 43 12.89 -9.49 -1.24
C PHE A 43 12.40 -10.72 -1.98
N GLY A 44 13.27 -11.44 -2.72
CA GLY A 44 12.83 -12.46 -3.67
C GLY A 44 12.16 -13.71 -3.06
N SER A 45 12.50 -14.07 -1.82
CA SER A 45 11.90 -15.22 -1.13
C SER A 45 10.70 -14.84 -0.26
N ASP A 46 10.79 -13.69 0.42
CA ASP A 46 9.89 -13.33 1.53
C ASP A 46 9.14 -12.02 1.32
N GLY A 47 9.51 -11.23 0.31
CA GLY A 47 8.82 -10.00 -0.05
C GLY A 47 7.43 -10.30 -0.60
N VAL A 48 6.46 -9.47 -0.23
CA VAL A 48 5.07 -9.65 -0.63
C VAL A 48 4.60 -8.52 -1.53
N ALA A 49 4.08 -8.88 -2.70
CA ALA A 49 3.46 -7.98 -3.64
C ALA A 49 1.95 -8.23 -3.74
N TYR A 50 1.19 -7.15 -3.84
CA TYR A 50 -0.26 -7.12 -3.94
C TYR A 50 -0.68 -6.42 -5.23
N VAL A 51 -1.88 -6.74 -5.72
CA VAL A 51 -2.52 -5.94 -6.77
C VAL A 51 -3.20 -4.75 -6.09
N GLY A 52 -2.68 -3.53 -6.33
CA GLY A 52 -3.21 -2.30 -5.76
C GLY A 52 -4.41 -1.73 -6.51
N GLY A 53 -4.58 -2.10 -7.79
CA GLY A 53 -5.74 -1.71 -8.58
C GLY A 53 -5.54 -1.91 -10.08
N PRO A 54 -6.57 -1.58 -10.89
CA PRO A 54 -6.55 -1.78 -12.33
C PRO A 54 -5.71 -0.74 -13.07
N ASP A 55 -5.47 0.42 -12.48
CA ASP A 55 -4.83 1.55 -13.14
C ASP A 55 -3.30 1.48 -12.92
N MET A 56 -2.52 1.99 -13.89
CA MET A 56 -1.07 2.16 -13.78
C MET A 56 -0.27 0.87 -13.49
N GLN A 57 -0.78 -0.31 -13.87
CA GLN A 57 -0.09 -1.59 -13.65
C GLN A 57 1.23 -1.74 -14.43
N HIS A 58 1.45 -0.93 -15.46
CA HIS A 58 2.68 -0.90 -16.25
C HIS A 58 3.82 -0.13 -15.56
N LEU A 59 3.53 0.60 -14.47
CA LEU A 59 4.54 1.32 -13.70
C LEU A 59 5.13 0.44 -12.59
N PRO A 60 6.33 0.79 -12.07
CA PRO A 60 6.90 0.12 -10.91
C PRO A 60 5.93 0.08 -9.72
N ALA A 61 6.05 -0.99 -8.92
CA ALA A 61 5.20 -1.17 -7.75
C ALA A 61 5.42 -0.06 -6.72
N ILE A 62 4.34 0.34 -6.05
CA ILE A 62 4.38 1.30 -4.94
C ILE A 62 4.85 0.55 -3.70
N LEU A 63 5.92 1.02 -3.08
CA LEU A 63 6.40 0.52 -1.79
C LEU A 63 5.67 1.22 -0.64
N LEU A 64 5.13 0.47 0.31
CA LEU A 64 4.64 0.98 1.59
C LEU A 64 5.41 0.35 2.75
N HIS A 65 5.77 1.15 3.75
CA HIS A 65 6.46 0.66 4.95
C HIS A 65 6.19 1.54 6.17
N GLY A 66 6.59 1.02 7.34
CA GLY A 66 6.51 1.71 8.62
C GLY A 66 7.83 2.34 9.08
N GLN A 67 8.93 2.16 8.35
CA GLN A 67 10.28 2.61 8.74
C GLN A 67 10.42 4.14 8.64
N PRO A 68 10.56 4.88 9.75
CA PRO A 68 10.77 6.32 9.72
C PRO A 68 12.19 6.65 9.26
N GLY A 69 12.33 7.75 8.52
CA GLY A 69 13.65 8.29 8.14
C GLY A 69 14.42 7.46 7.11
N LEU A 70 13.77 6.52 6.44
CA LEU A 70 14.38 5.78 5.35
C LEU A 70 14.72 6.74 4.20
N PRO A 71 15.98 6.85 3.74
CA PRO A 71 16.35 7.77 2.66
C PRO A 71 15.49 7.59 1.40
N GLY A 72 15.01 8.69 0.83
CA GLY A 72 14.12 8.67 -0.33
C GLY A 72 12.67 8.27 -0.03
N SER A 73 12.30 8.08 1.23
CA SER A 73 10.91 7.86 1.63
C SER A 73 10.20 9.15 2.02
N VAL A 74 8.89 9.18 1.82
CA VAL A 74 8.00 10.27 2.21
C VAL A 74 6.80 9.73 2.99
N GLU A 75 6.38 10.44 4.03
CA GLU A 75 5.20 10.05 4.80
C GLU A 75 3.93 10.36 4.00
N LEU A 76 3.01 9.39 3.88
CA LEU A 76 1.77 9.56 3.12
C LEU A 76 0.87 10.64 3.70
N SER A 77 0.90 10.81 5.03
CA SER A 77 0.19 11.87 5.72
C SER A 77 0.87 12.14 7.06
N PRO A 78 1.03 13.41 7.47
CA PRO A 78 1.70 13.75 8.71
C PRO A 78 1.15 12.99 9.92
N GLY A 79 2.03 12.26 10.61
CA GLY A 79 1.71 11.50 11.83
C GLY A 79 1.07 10.13 11.59
N ALA A 80 0.84 9.72 10.35
CA ALA A 80 0.36 8.37 10.04
C ALA A 80 1.45 7.30 10.29
N ASN A 81 2.72 7.68 10.25
CA ASN A 81 3.89 6.81 10.30
C ASN A 81 3.83 5.68 9.24
N ILE A 82 3.27 6.01 8.08
CA ILE A 82 3.17 5.16 6.89
C ILE A 82 3.86 5.91 5.77
N TYR A 83 4.84 5.26 5.15
CA TYR A 83 5.76 5.88 4.21
C TYR A 83 5.71 5.17 2.86
N THR A 84 6.05 5.90 1.82
CA THR A 84 6.28 5.40 0.45
C THR A 84 7.63 5.86 -0.08
N GLY A 85 8.20 5.12 -1.03
CA GLY A 85 9.53 5.39 -1.59
C GLY A 85 10.68 4.77 -0.78
N GLY A 86 11.91 5.16 -1.08
CA GLY A 86 13.11 4.71 -0.36
C GLY A 86 13.53 3.26 -0.63
N ILE A 87 13.24 2.72 -1.82
CA ILE A 87 13.49 1.31 -2.12
C ILE A 87 14.97 0.92 -2.12
N GLU A 88 15.88 1.79 -2.58
CA GLU A 88 17.33 1.49 -2.50
C GLU A 88 17.75 1.29 -1.06
N ALA A 89 17.36 2.20 -0.16
CA ALA A 89 17.64 2.08 1.26
C ALA A 89 16.91 0.91 1.93
N ALA A 90 15.71 0.54 1.47
CA ALA A 90 15.01 -0.65 1.94
C ALA A 90 15.78 -1.93 1.61
N VAL A 91 16.27 -2.04 0.36
CA VAL A 91 17.11 -3.17 -0.09
C VAL A 91 18.36 -3.28 0.78
N ASP A 92 19.09 -2.18 0.94
CA ASP A 92 20.32 -2.17 1.75
C ASP A 92 20.03 -2.51 3.22
N SER A 93 18.92 -2.01 3.79
CA SER A 93 18.50 -2.30 5.16
C SER A 93 18.21 -3.79 5.37
N VAL A 94 17.50 -4.42 4.43
CA VAL A 94 17.18 -5.86 4.48
C VAL A 94 18.44 -6.71 4.31
N LEU A 95 19.30 -6.38 3.34
CA LEU A 95 20.55 -7.11 3.12
C LEU A 95 21.52 -6.99 4.31
N ALA A 96 21.48 -5.88 5.03
CA ALA A 96 22.24 -5.68 6.26
C ALA A 96 21.62 -6.36 7.49
N GLY A 97 20.40 -6.92 7.38
CA GLY A 97 19.68 -7.54 8.49
C GLY A 97 19.06 -6.54 9.48
N ASN A 98 18.90 -5.28 9.09
CA ASN A 98 18.32 -4.23 9.94
C ASN A 98 16.78 -4.19 9.89
N SER A 99 16.17 -4.82 8.89
CA SER A 99 14.72 -4.95 8.73
C SER A 99 14.36 -6.28 8.06
N ASP A 100 13.14 -6.75 8.29
CA ASP A 100 12.61 -7.95 7.64
C ASP A 100 11.99 -7.59 6.28
N PRO A 101 12.14 -8.40 5.23
CA PRO A 101 11.44 -8.20 3.96
C PRO A 101 9.93 -7.97 4.11
N LYS A 102 9.30 -8.57 5.13
CA LYS A 102 7.87 -8.48 5.45
C LYS A 102 7.47 -7.17 6.14
N ASP A 103 8.43 -6.32 6.51
CA ASP A 103 8.15 -4.94 6.97
C ASP A 103 7.74 -4.01 5.82
N TYR A 104 7.89 -4.49 4.59
CA TYR A 104 7.63 -3.76 3.35
C TYR A 104 6.48 -4.42 2.56
N LYS A 105 5.67 -3.59 1.91
CA LYS A 105 4.55 -4.03 1.06
C LYS A 105 4.67 -3.40 -0.31
N PHE A 106 4.60 -4.23 -1.35
CA PHE A 106 4.61 -3.77 -2.73
C PHE A 106 3.21 -3.82 -3.31
N PHE A 107 2.79 -2.77 -4.02
CA PHE A 107 1.50 -2.71 -4.70
C PHE A 107 1.70 -2.45 -6.19
N VAL A 108 1.34 -3.43 -7.02
CA VAL A 108 1.33 -3.30 -8.48
C VAL A 108 0.03 -2.63 -8.90
N GLY A 109 0.15 -1.50 -9.57
CA GLY A 109 -0.99 -0.66 -9.93
C GLY A 109 -1.65 0.02 -8.73
N ARG A 110 -2.67 0.81 -9.03
CA ARG A 110 -3.47 1.56 -8.05
C ARG A 110 -4.86 1.81 -8.59
N LYS A 111 -5.77 2.29 -7.73
CA LYS A 111 -7.03 2.89 -8.19
C LYS A 111 -6.85 4.40 -8.29
N VAL A 112 -7.14 4.97 -9.45
CA VAL A 112 -7.14 6.43 -9.66
C VAL A 112 -8.58 6.90 -9.81
N PHE A 113 -8.88 8.03 -9.17
CA PHE A 113 -10.16 8.72 -9.33
C PHE A 113 -9.91 10.03 -10.07
N ALA A 114 -10.76 10.33 -11.05
CA ALA A 114 -10.78 11.65 -11.66
C ALA A 114 -11.14 12.70 -10.59
N PRO A 115 -10.71 13.97 -10.75
CA PRO A 115 -10.99 15.02 -9.78
C PRO A 115 -12.49 15.12 -9.43
N GLY A 116 -12.81 15.10 -8.13
CA GLY A 116 -14.19 15.20 -7.64
C GLY A 116 -14.98 13.88 -7.59
N PHE A 117 -14.50 12.80 -8.24
CA PHE A 117 -15.25 11.54 -8.30
C PHE A 117 -15.22 10.79 -6.97
N LEU A 118 -14.07 10.77 -6.28
CA LEU A 118 -13.97 10.10 -4.99
C LEU A 118 -14.91 10.77 -3.96
N GLU A 119 -14.97 12.09 -3.96
CA GLU A 119 -15.86 12.88 -3.11
C GLU A 119 -17.33 12.64 -3.46
N ALA A 120 -17.65 12.55 -4.77
CA ALA A 120 -18.99 12.21 -5.22
C ALA A 120 -19.39 10.80 -4.73
N TYR A 121 -18.53 9.80 -4.90
CA TYR A 121 -18.81 8.44 -4.44
C TYR A 121 -18.93 8.33 -2.92
N CYS A 122 -18.16 9.11 -2.15
CA CYS A 122 -18.34 9.19 -0.71
C CYS A 122 -19.72 9.77 -0.36
N ARG A 123 -20.15 10.82 -1.08
CA ARG A 123 -21.42 11.50 -0.84
C ARG A 123 -22.64 10.64 -1.21
N THR A 124 -22.51 9.81 -2.25
CA THR A 124 -23.58 8.88 -2.67
C THR A 124 -23.59 7.59 -1.86
N GLY A 125 -22.69 7.43 -0.89
CA GLY A 125 -22.59 6.23 -0.06
C GLY A 125 -21.97 5.03 -0.78
N THR A 126 -21.38 5.23 -1.97
CA THR A 126 -20.67 4.17 -2.70
C THR A 126 -19.36 3.79 -2.01
N TYR A 127 -18.67 4.78 -1.41
CA TYR A 127 -17.51 4.55 -0.54
C TYR A 127 -17.75 5.15 0.85
N ALA A 128 -17.32 4.44 1.89
CA ALA A 128 -17.31 4.94 3.25
C ALA A 128 -15.85 5.24 3.66
N PRO A 129 -15.47 6.51 3.91
CA PRO A 129 -14.13 6.82 4.39
C PRO A 129 -14.00 6.39 5.84
N ILE A 130 -13.05 5.51 6.10
CA ILE A 130 -12.75 5.01 7.44
C ILE A 130 -11.33 5.40 7.85
N HIS A 131 -11.12 5.54 9.15
CA HIS A 131 -9.77 5.64 9.68
C HIS A 131 -9.17 4.24 9.76
N ALA A 132 -8.01 4.03 9.14
CA ALA A 132 -7.29 2.77 9.23
C ALA A 132 -6.02 2.97 10.08
N PRO A 133 -5.85 2.24 11.20
CA PRO A 133 -4.64 2.32 11.99
C PRO A 133 -3.45 1.72 11.23
N ARG A 134 -2.25 2.27 11.44
CA ARG A 134 -0.98 1.80 10.83
C ARG A 134 -0.81 0.28 10.89
N ALA A 135 -1.13 -0.30 12.04
CA ALA A 135 -1.01 -1.73 12.29
C ALA A 135 -1.90 -2.61 11.39
N VAL A 136 -2.98 -2.06 10.82
CA VAL A 136 -3.84 -2.77 9.86
C VAL A 136 -3.32 -2.59 8.44
N VAL A 137 -2.90 -1.38 8.10
CA VAL A 137 -2.42 -1.03 6.75
C VAL A 137 -1.14 -1.78 6.39
N LEU A 138 -0.20 -1.83 7.34
CA LEU A 138 1.11 -2.45 7.16
C LEU A 138 1.11 -3.96 7.43
N ARG A 139 0.01 -4.54 7.92
CA ARG A 139 -0.08 -5.98 8.15
C ARG A 139 -0.06 -6.73 6.81
N GLN A 140 0.71 -7.81 6.73
CA GLN A 140 0.67 -8.69 5.56
C GLN A 140 -0.67 -9.43 5.51
N CYS A 141 -1.35 -9.41 4.37
CA CYS A 141 -2.69 -9.97 4.23
C CYS A 141 -2.67 -11.51 4.15
N LEU A 142 -1.54 -12.08 3.70
CA LEU A 142 -1.36 -13.54 3.54
C LEU A 142 -1.40 -14.31 4.86
N SER A 143 -1.14 -13.63 5.99
CA SER A 143 -1.13 -14.23 7.32
C SER A 143 -2.38 -13.90 8.13
N LEU A 144 -3.40 -13.29 7.52
CA LEU A 144 -4.61 -12.93 8.26
C LEU A 144 -5.52 -14.15 8.48
N PRO A 145 -6.04 -14.34 9.71
CA PRO A 145 -6.99 -15.42 9.99
C PRO A 145 -8.35 -15.20 9.31
N LYS A 146 -8.67 -13.95 8.94
CA LYS A 146 -9.86 -13.58 8.17
C LYS A 146 -9.48 -12.53 7.12
N PRO A 147 -10.21 -12.46 5.99
CA PRO A 147 -9.92 -11.47 4.96
C PRO A 147 -9.85 -10.04 5.54
N LEU A 148 -8.90 -9.23 5.03
CA LEU A 148 -8.64 -7.86 5.53
C LEU A 148 -9.93 -7.01 5.61
N PHE A 149 -10.83 -7.17 4.65
CA PHE A 149 -12.13 -6.50 4.64
C PHE A 149 -12.91 -6.73 5.94
N HIS A 150 -12.98 -7.98 6.41
CA HIS A 150 -13.69 -8.31 7.65
C HIS A 150 -12.97 -7.83 8.89
N GLU A 151 -11.63 -7.83 8.90
CA GLU A 151 -10.83 -7.23 9.97
C GLU A 151 -11.11 -5.74 10.11
N VAL A 152 -11.06 -5.01 8.99
CA VAL A 152 -11.31 -3.58 8.94
C VAL A 152 -12.72 -3.24 9.40
N LEU A 153 -13.74 -3.92 8.88
CA LEU A 153 -15.13 -3.69 9.28
C LEU A 153 -15.38 -4.00 10.77
N SER A 154 -14.78 -5.08 11.29
CA SER A 154 -14.86 -5.38 12.73
C SER A 154 -14.25 -4.27 13.60
N LEU A 155 -13.13 -3.67 13.17
CA LEU A 155 -12.49 -2.58 13.90
C LEU A 155 -13.31 -1.28 13.87
N CYS A 156 -14.16 -1.09 12.86
CA CYS A 156 -15.09 0.04 12.82
C CYS A 156 -16.24 -0.12 13.83
N GLY A 157 -16.61 -1.35 14.22
CA GLY A 157 -17.72 -1.62 15.13
C GLY A 157 -19.10 -1.27 14.54
N GLY A 158 -20.13 -1.36 15.37
CA GLY A 158 -21.51 -0.97 15.02
C GLY A 158 -22.02 -1.66 13.76
N GLU A 159 -22.67 -0.89 12.88
CA GLU A 159 -23.25 -1.40 11.63
C GLU A 159 -22.21 -2.05 10.70
N MET A 160 -20.96 -1.57 10.71
CA MET A 160 -19.89 -2.14 9.88
C MET A 160 -19.53 -3.56 10.34
N GLU A 161 -19.48 -3.79 11.65
CA GLU A 161 -19.25 -5.13 12.20
C GLU A 161 -20.41 -6.07 11.87
N GLU A 162 -21.65 -5.60 11.91
CA GLU A 162 -22.83 -6.38 11.51
C GLU A 162 -22.79 -6.75 10.03
N ILE A 163 -22.45 -5.81 9.14
CA ILE A 163 -22.23 -6.08 7.72
C ILE A 163 -21.17 -7.16 7.55
N SER A 164 -20.04 -7.07 8.28
CA SER A 164 -18.98 -8.08 8.23
C SER A 164 -19.51 -9.48 8.57
N LYS A 165 -20.30 -9.61 9.63
CA LYS A 165 -20.92 -10.88 10.06
C LYS A 165 -21.86 -11.43 8.98
N ILE A 166 -22.72 -10.58 8.42
CA ILE A 166 -23.66 -10.98 7.36
C ILE A 166 -22.93 -11.42 6.09
N GLU A 167 -21.87 -10.72 5.69
CA GLU A 167 -21.09 -11.09 4.50
C GLU A 167 -20.32 -12.40 4.70
N ILE A 168 -19.78 -12.68 5.90
CA ILE A 168 -19.17 -13.99 6.22
C ILE A 168 -20.20 -15.11 6.07
N LEU A 169 -21.44 -14.90 6.52
CA LEU A 169 -22.49 -15.90 6.37
C LEU A 169 -22.77 -16.22 4.90
N LYS A 170 -22.51 -15.34 3.93
CA LYS A 170 -22.69 -15.65 2.51
C LYS A 170 -21.56 -16.51 1.93
N ARG A 171 -20.41 -16.56 2.60
CA ARG A 171 -19.21 -17.28 2.14
C ARG A 171 -19.19 -18.70 2.67
N THR A 172 -19.53 -19.66 1.81
CA THR A 172 -19.46 -21.09 2.13
C THR A 172 -18.03 -21.57 2.37
N ASP A 173 -17.05 -20.92 1.75
CA ASP A 173 -15.63 -21.26 1.82
C ASP A 173 -14.91 -20.75 3.06
N LEU A 174 -15.58 -19.95 3.91
CA LEU A 174 -15.06 -19.50 5.20
C LEU A 174 -15.75 -20.18 6.40
N ARG A 175 -16.66 -21.14 6.16
CA ARG A 175 -17.46 -21.80 7.21
C ARG A 175 -16.80 -23.01 7.85
N GLU A 176 -15.62 -23.43 7.40
CA GLU A 176 -15.03 -24.70 7.83
C GLU A 176 -14.20 -24.64 9.13
N ASP A 177 -14.03 -23.48 9.76
CA ASP A 177 -13.20 -23.33 10.98
C ASP A 177 -13.91 -22.67 12.18
N SER A 178 -15.24 -22.76 12.29
CA SER A 178 -16.00 -22.26 13.46
C SER A 178 -16.37 -23.34 14.46
#